data_AF-A0A959KNK7-F1
#
_entry.id   AF-A0A959KNK7-F1
#
_cell.length_a   1.000
_cell.length_b   1.000
_cell.length_c   1.000
_cell.angle_alpha   90.00
_cell.angle_beta   90.00
_cell.angle_gamma   90.00
#
_symmetry.space_group_name_H-M   'P 1'
#
loop_
_entity.id
_entity.type
_entity.pdbx_description
1 polymer ?
#
loop_
_entity_poly.entity_id
_entity_poly.type
_entity_poly.pdbx_seq_one_letter_code
_entity_poly.pdbx_strand_id
1 'polypeptide(L)'
;RAGTAEVYEHEIPGGQYSNLRPQARALGLEDRFEQIKDNYRAANFLLGDLIKVTPSSKVVGDLAMFMTANGLTAEELLTRGDTLAFPDSVKALLRGDLGQMEGGFPPE
;
A
#
# COMPACT_ATOMS: atom_id res chain seq x y z
N ARG A 1 -22.99 -11.37 -4.31
CA ARG A 1 -22.23 -10.09 -4.27
C ARG A 1 -21.18 -10.19 -5.37
N ALA A 2 -21.36 -9.40 -6.43
CA ALA A 2 -20.54 -9.48 -7.64
C ALA A 2 -19.13 -8.93 -7.37
N GLY A 3 -18.12 -9.52 -8.02
CA GLY A 3 -16.78 -8.93 -8.06
C GLY A 3 -16.87 -7.55 -8.71
N THR A 4 -16.31 -6.55 -8.04
CA THR A 4 -16.25 -5.18 -8.58
C THR A 4 -15.21 -5.16 -9.71
N ALA A 5 -15.53 -4.50 -10.82
CA ALA A 5 -14.57 -4.29 -11.91
C ALA A 5 -13.35 -3.46 -11.47
N GLU A 6 -13.46 -2.76 -10.33
CA GLU A 6 -12.39 -2.00 -9.66
C GLU A 6 -11.14 -2.84 -9.36
N VAL A 7 -11.25 -4.17 -9.32
CA VAL A 7 -10.08 -5.05 -9.16
C VAL A 7 -9.03 -4.86 -10.25
N TYR A 8 -9.45 -4.47 -11.47
CA TYR A 8 -8.54 -4.17 -12.58
C TYR A 8 -7.79 -2.84 -12.39
N GLU A 9 -8.23 -1.99 -11.46
CA GLU A 9 -7.57 -0.72 -11.16
C GLU A 9 -6.65 -0.83 -9.95
N HIS A 10 -7.15 -1.36 -8.83
CA HIS A 10 -6.37 -1.40 -7.58
C HIS A 10 -5.56 -2.69 -7.42
N GLU A 11 -5.91 -3.77 -8.16
CA GLU A 11 -5.19 -5.06 -8.15
C GLU A 11 -4.95 -5.62 -6.73
N ILE A 12 -5.96 -5.47 -5.87
CA ILE A 12 -5.89 -5.95 -4.47
C ILE A 12 -6.29 -7.43 -4.51
N PRO A 13 -5.44 -8.36 -4.02
CA PRO A 13 -5.78 -9.77 -3.95
C PRO A 13 -7.07 -10.01 -3.18
N GLY A 14 -7.95 -10.91 -3.65
CA GLY A 14 -9.28 -11.10 -3.08
C GLY A 14 -9.29 -11.40 -1.57
N GLY A 15 -8.35 -12.22 -1.09
CA GLY A 15 -8.20 -12.52 0.34
C GLY A 15 -7.68 -11.35 1.18
N GLN A 16 -6.95 -10.41 0.56
CA GLN A 16 -6.56 -9.17 1.22
C GLN A 16 -7.70 -8.16 1.21
N TYR A 17 -8.43 -8.04 0.09
CA TYR A 17 -9.55 -7.10 -0.05
C TYR A 17 -10.62 -7.33 1.02
N SER A 18 -10.97 -8.60 1.28
CA SER A 18 -11.94 -8.95 2.33
C SER A 18 -11.47 -8.57 3.74
N ASN A 19 -10.16 -8.53 3.97
CA ASN A 19 -9.55 -8.17 5.25
C ASN A 19 -9.21 -6.68 5.40
N LEU A 20 -9.10 -5.95 4.28
CA LEU A 20 -8.67 -4.55 4.29
C LEU A 20 -9.69 -3.63 4.98
N ARG A 21 -10.99 -3.87 4.79
CA ARG A 21 -12.04 -3.07 5.44
C ARG A 21 -12.07 -3.25 6.96
N PRO A 22 -12.01 -4.48 7.50
CA PRO A 22 -11.80 -4.69 8.94
C PRO A 22 -10.54 -4.02 9.49
N GLN A 23 -9.42 -4.04 8.76
CA GLN A 23 -8.18 -3.36 9.17
C GLN A 23 -8.35 -1.84 9.20
N ALA A 24 -8.96 -1.26 8.16
CA ALA A 24 -9.28 0.16 8.10
C ALA A 24 -10.16 0.58 9.28
N ARG A 25 -11.19 -0.21 9.62
CA ARG A 25 -12.03 0.02 10.80
C ARG A 25 -11.24 0.03 12.10
N ALA A 26 -10.32 -0.92 12.28
CA ALA A 26 -9.48 -0.98 13.48
C ALA A 26 -8.60 0.28 13.66
N LEU A 27 -8.29 0.98 12.57
CA LEU A 27 -7.53 2.22 12.54
C LEU A 27 -8.42 3.49 12.53
N GLY A 28 -9.76 3.35 12.60
CA GLY A 28 -10.69 4.49 12.48
C GLY A 28 -10.74 5.11 11.08
N LEU A 29 -10.42 4.32 10.05
CA LEU A 29 -10.33 4.74 8.65
C LEU A 29 -11.44 4.16 7.76
N GLU A 30 -12.46 3.52 8.34
CA GLU A 30 -13.49 2.82 7.57
C GLU A 30 -14.23 3.75 6.60
N ASP A 31 -14.54 4.98 7.02
CA ASP A 31 -15.21 5.98 6.18
C ASP A 31 -14.32 6.49 5.02
N ARG A 32 -13.01 6.20 5.08
CA ARG A 32 -12.01 6.55 4.06
C ARG A 32 -11.57 5.34 3.23
N PHE A 33 -12.38 4.27 3.19
CA PHE A 33 -12.04 3.03 2.50
C PHE A 33 -11.76 3.22 0.99
N GLU A 34 -12.49 4.11 0.32
CA GLU A 34 -12.25 4.43 -1.09
C GLU A 34 -10.88 5.07 -1.29
N GLN A 35 -10.52 6.04 -0.43
CA GLN A 35 -9.18 6.65 -0.43
C GLN A 35 -8.08 5.62 -0.15
N ILE A 36 -8.34 4.59 0.67
CA ILE A 36 -7.37 3.51 0.88
C ILE A 36 -7.14 2.73 -0.42
N LYS A 37 -8.17 2.47 -1.24
CA LYS A 37 -7.99 1.79 -2.54
C LYS A 37 -7.17 2.63 -3.51
N ASP A 38 -7.41 3.95 -3.56
CA ASP A 38 -6.64 4.88 -4.38
C ASP A 38 -5.17 4.93 -3.93
N ASN A 39 -4.94 5.06 -2.62
CA ASN A 39 -3.61 5.03 -2.03
C ASN A 39 -2.94 3.66 -2.19
N TYR A 40 -3.68 2.57 -2.28
CA TYR A 40 -3.13 1.24 -2.56
C TYR A 40 -2.54 1.18 -3.96
N ARG A 41 -3.23 1.73 -4.95
CA ARG A 41 -2.70 1.86 -6.31
C ARG A 41 -1.47 2.78 -6.33
N ALA A 42 -1.51 3.93 -5.66
CA ALA A 42 -0.39 4.85 -5.58
C ALA A 42 0.83 4.22 -4.89
N ALA A 43 0.63 3.54 -3.76
CA ALA A 43 1.66 2.81 -3.02
C ALA A 43 2.31 1.72 -3.88
N ASN A 44 1.53 1.01 -4.71
CA ASN A 44 2.09 0.02 -5.62
C ASN A 44 3.08 0.65 -6.62
N PHE A 45 2.72 1.78 -7.22
CA PHE A 45 3.62 2.48 -8.14
C PHE A 45 4.86 3.06 -7.44
N LEU A 46 4.69 3.63 -6.25
CA LEU A 46 5.80 4.13 -5.44
C LEU A 46 6.81 3.03 -5.09
N LEU A 47 6.32 1.80 -4.89
CA LEU A 47 7.16 0.64 -4.59
C LEU A 47 7.67 -0.08 -5.85
N GLY A 48 7.51 0.51 -7.04
CA GLY A 48 8.05 -0.04 -8.29
C GLY A 48 7.15 -1.06 -8.99
N ASP A 49 5.83 -0.93 -8.85
CA ASP A 49 4.82 -1.78 -9.49
C ASP A 49 5.00 -3.29 -9.19
N LEU A 50 4.86 -3.63 -7.91
CA LEU A 50 5.10 -4.97 -7.41
C LEU A 50 4.07 -5.99 -7.92
N ILE A 51 4.53 -7.23 -8.09
CA ILE A 51 3.64 -8.39 -8.10
C ILE A 51 3.05 -8.55 -6.69
N LYS A 52 1.75 -8.33 -6.54
CA LYS A 52 1.05 -8.26 -5.25
C LYS A 52 0.52 -9.62 -4.82
N VAL A 53 1.33 -10.36 -4.07
CA VAL A 53 0.97 -11.60 -3.37
C VAL A 53 1.53 -11.54 -1.95
N THR A 54 1.15 -12.43 -1.04
CA THR A 54 1.82 -12.47 0.27
C THR A 54 3.30 -12.82 0.09
N PRO A 55 4.26 -12.02 0.63
CA PRO A 55 4.09 -10.91 1.57
C PRO A 55 4.00 -9.49 0.95
N SER A 56 4.36 -9.27 -0.31
CA SER A 56 4.39 -7.94 -0.96
C SER A 56 3.06 -7.20 -0.92
N SER A 57 1.93 -7.90 -1.09
CA SER A 57 0.60 -7.29 -1.07
C SER A 57 0.29 -6.67 0.30
N LYS A 58 0.77 -7.28 1.39
CA LYS A 58 0.67 -6.71 2.74
C LYS A 58 1.44 -5.39 2.83
N VAL A 59 2.64 -5.32 2.27
CA VAL A 59 3.47 -4.09 2.29
C VAL A 59 2.74 -2.93 1.62
N VAL A 60 2.16 -3.17 0.44
CA VAL A 60 1.37 -2.17 -0.29
C VAL A 60 0.16 -1.73 0.55
N GLY A 61 -0.54 -2.68 1.19
CA GLY A 61 -1.68 -2.38 2.06
C GLY A 61 -1.31 -1.54 3.29
N ASP A 62 -0.21 -1.88 3.96
CA ASP A 62 0.28 -1.14 5.13
C ASP A 62 0.66 0.30 4.75
N LEU A 63 1.32 0.49 3.60
CA LEU A 63 1.66 1.82 3.08
C LEU A 63 0.41 2.63 2.71
N ALA A 64 -0.57 2.01 2.06
CA ALA A 64 -1.82 2.67 1.70
C ALA A 64 -2.59 3.18 2.93
N MET A 65 -2.70 2.35 3.97
CA MET A 65 -3.33 2.75 5.24
C MET A 65 -2.52 3.85 5.94
N PHE A 66 -1.19 3.77 5.91
CA PHE A 66 -0.31 4.82 6.45
C PHE A 66 -0.50 6.17 5.74
N MET A 67 -0.56 6.17 4.40
CA MET A 67 -0.84 7.37 3.61
C MET A 67 -2.19 7.97 3.98
N THR A 68 -3.26 7.15 4.03
CA THR A 68 -4.60 7.62 4.39
C THR A 68 -4.65 8.17 5.81
N ALA A 69 -4.02 7.48 6.78
CA ALA A 69 -4.00 7.93 8.17
C ALA A 69 -3.37 9.31 8.33
N ASN A 70 -2.27 9.57 7.61
CA ASN A 70 -1.50 10.80 7.69
C ASN A 70 -1.94 11.87 6.66
N GLY A 71 -2.93 11.58 5.81
CA GLY A 71 -3.39 12.48 4.77
C GLY A 71 -2.32 12.78 3.72
N LEU A 72 -1.46 11.80 3.41
CA LEU A 72 -0.33 11.97 2.50
C LEU A 72 -0.72 11.60 1.06
N THR A 73 -0.37 12.49 0.14
CA THR A 73 -0.25 12.17 -1.29
C THR A 73 1.06 11.43 -1.58
N ALA A 74 1.18 10.83 -2.77
CA ALA A 74 2.42 10.20 -3.21
C ALA A 74 3.61 11.18 -3.26
N GLU A 75 3.37 12.41 -3.72
CA GLU A 75 4.37 13.49 -3.76
C GLU A 75 4.80 13.93 -2.36
N GLU A 76 3.86 14.09 -1.43
CA GLU A 76 4.18 14.43 -0.03
C GLU A 76 4.95 13.33 0.67
N LEU A 77 4.69 12.06 0.33
CA LEU A 77 5.41 10.93 0.90
C LEU A 77 6.88 10.91 0.46
N LEU A 78 7.16 11.22 -0.81
CA LEU A 78 8.52 11.32 -1.34
C LEU A 78 9.26 12.54 -0.76
N THR A 79 8.59 13.70 -0.73
CA THR A 79 9.22 14.96 -0.26
C THR A 79 9.45 15.02 1.24
N ARG A 80 8.64 14.33 2.05
CA ARG A 80 8.72 14.34 3.53
C ARG A 80 9.20 13.01 4.11
N GLY A 81 9.61 12.06 3.27
CA GLY A 81 9.89 10.68 3.66
C GLY A 81 10.92 10.55 4.79
N ASP A 82 11.89 11.45 4.86
CA ASP A 82 12.92 11.53 5.89
C ASP A 82 12.37 11.80 7.31
N THR A 83 11.22 12.46 7.41
CA THR A 83 10.54 12.76 8.68
C THR A 83 9.48 11.73 9.06
N LEU A 84 9.13 10.81 8.17
CA LEU A 84 8.02 9.88 8.34
C LEU A 84 8.46 8.56 8.98
N ALA A 85 7.70 8.12 9.98
CA ALA A 85 7.87 6.80 10.58
C ALA A 85 7.16 5.73 9.74
N PHE A 86 7.81 5.28 8.66
CA PHE A 86 7.26 4.25 7.78
C PHE A 86 6.92 2.94 8.51
N PRO A 87 5.88 2.21 8.05
CA PRO A 87 5.56 0.88 8.57
C PRO A 87 6.76 -0.09 8.49
N ASP A 88 6.87 -1.00 9.45
CA ASP A 88 7.98 -1.96 9.50
C ASP A 88 8.05 -2.87 8.27
N SER A 89 6.90 -3.20 7.68
CA SER A 89 6.81 -3.99 6.45
C SER A 89 7.43 -3.30 5.25
N VAL A 90 7.27 -1.97 5.13
CA VAL A 90 7.89 -1.16 4.07
C VAL A 90 9.40 -1.09 4.27
N LYS A 91 9.85 -0.83 5.50
CA LYS A 91 11.29 -0.83 5.82
C LYS A 91 11.93 -2.19 5.54
N ALA A 92 11.25 -3.29 5.87
CA ALA A 92 11.72 -4.64 5.59
C ALA A 92 11.84 -4.91 4.08
N LEU A 93 10.84 -4.50 3.30
CA LEU A 93 10.89 -4.58 1.84
C LEU A 93 12.10 -3.81 1.28
N LEU A 94 12.27 -2.55 1.66
CA LEU A 94 13.33 -1.67 1.14
C LEU A 94 14.75 -2.11 1.56
N ARG A 95 14.89 -2.76 2.72
CA ARG A 95 16.15 -3.42 3.12
C ARG A 95 16.46 -4.68 2.31
N GLY A 96 15.49 -5.22 1.57
CA GLY A 96 15.62 -6.46 0.82
C GLY A 96 15.26 -7.72 1.60
N ASP A 97 14.66 -7.60 2.79
CA ASP A 97 14.28 -8.74 3.65
C ASP A 97 13.23 -9.65 2.99
N LEU A 98 12.50 -9.11 2.00
CA LEU A 98 11.48 -9.82 1.23
C LEU A 98 11.96 -10.24 -0.17
N GLY A 99 13.26 -10.11 -0.44
CA GLY A 99 13.85 -10.29 -1.75
C GLY A 99 14.04 -8.97 -2.51
N GLN A 100 14.45 -9.08 -3.77
CA GLN A 100 14.72 -7.95 -4.65
C GLN A 100 13.79 -8.03 -5.86
N MET A 101 13.23 -6.91 -6.28
CA MET A 101 12.48 -6.81 -7.53
C MET A 101 13.44 -6.70 -8.71
N GLU A 102 13.06 -7.28 -9.85
CA GLU A 102 13.79 -7.09 -11.10
C GLU A 102 13.75 -5.60 -11.48
N GLY A 103 14.93 -4.97 -11.64
CA GLY A 103 15.05 -3.53 -11.86
C GLY A 103 15.26 -2.68 -10.60
N GLY A 104 15.12 -3.25 -9.40
CA GLY A 104 15.29 -2.54 -8.13
C GLY A 104 14.17 -1.54 -7.81
N PHE A 105 14.23 -0.92 -6.63
CA PHE A 105 13.26 0.11 -6.24
C PHE A 105 13.53 1.43 -6.98
N PRO A 106 12.50 2.27 -7.18
CA PRO A 106 12.69 3.64 -7.63
C PRO A 106 13.74 4.36 -6.75
N PRO A 107 14.66 5.13 -7.34
CA PRO A 107 15.79 5.72 -6.61
C PRO A 107 15.43 6.97 -5.79
N GLU A 108 14.21 7.49 -5.93
CA GLU A 108 13.72 8.73 -5.32
C GLU A 108 12.88 8.48 -4.07
#